data_AF-A0A2V5U580-F1
#
_entry.id   AF-A0A2V5U580-F1
#
_cell.length_a   1.000
_cell.length_b   1.000
_cell.length_c   1.000
_cell.angle_alpha   90.00
_cell.angle_beta   90.00
_cell.angle_gamma   90.00
#
_symmetry.space_group_name_H-M   'P 1'
#
loop_
_entity.id
_entity.type
_entity.pdbx_description
1 polymer ?
#
loop_
_entity_poly.entity_id
_entity_poly.type
_entity_poly.pdbx_seq_one_letter_code
_entity_poly.pdbx_strand_id
1 'polypeptide(L)' 'AGLLRRRRYGRVHEMRLDAKPLKQAAQWVEEYRKFWEGSLDRLAAYLEKTNKAAGEKGNT' A
#
# COMPACT_ATOMS: atom_id res chain seq x y z
N ALA A 1 5.27 -1.40 17.30
CA ALA A 1 4.44 -2.62 17.46
C ALA A 1 3.53 -2.44 18.69
N GLY A 2 2.21 -2.36 18.49
CA GLY A 2 1.23 -2.03 19.54
C GLY A 2 -0.21 -2.33 19.10
N LEU A 3 -0.37 -3.21 18.12
CA LEU A 3 -1.65 -3.52 17.47
C LEU A 3 -2.56 -4.40 18.33
N LEU A 4 -2.01 -5.00 19.38
CA LEU A 4 -2.76 -5.83 20.31
C LEU A 4 -2.56 -5.31 21.72
N ARG A 5 -3.66 -5.06 22.40
CA ARG A 5 -3.68 -4.87 23.86
C ARG A 5 -3.95 -6.22 24.50
N ARG A 6 -3.05 -6.60 25.42
CA ARG A 6 -3.16 -7.81 26.23
C ARG A 6 -3.57 -7.44 27.65
N ARG A 7 -4.58 -8.12 28.19
CA ARG A 7 -4.88 -8.14 29.63
C ARG A 7 -4.83 -9.56 30.16
N ARG A 8 -4.31 -9.73 31.37
CA ARG A 8 -4.21 -11.05 32.01
C ARG A 8 -5.16 -11.11 33.21
N TYR A 9 -6.03 -12.12 33.22
CA TYR A 9 -6.92 -12.44 34.33
C TYR A 9 -6.56 -13.85 34.83
N GLY A 10 -5.69 -13.93 35.83
CA GLY A 10 -5.17 -15.20 36.34
C GLY A 10 -4.44 -16.01 35.26
N ARG A 11 -5.04 -17.13 34.82
CA ARG A 11 -4.50 -17.99 33.74
C ARG A 11 -4.99 -17.59 32.34
N VAL A 12 -6.01 -16.73 32.24
CA VAL A 12 -6.61 -16.32 30.97
C VAL A 12 -5.92 -15.05 30.44
N HIS A 13 -5.67 -15.03 29.13
CA HIS A 13 -5.18 -13.85 28.41
C HIS A 13 -6.26 -13.35 27.46
N GLU A 14 -6.71 -12.12 27.71
CA GLU A 14 -7.57 -11.40 26.79
C GLU A 14 -6.69 -10.60 25.81
N MET A 15 -6.93 -10.77 24.52
CA MET A 15 -6.28 -10.00 23.47
C MET A 15 -7.32 -9.20 22.69
N ARG A 16 -7.10 -7.90 22.54
CA ARG A 16 -7.96 -7.02 21.76
C ARG A 16 -7.14 -6.23 20.75
N LEU A 17 -7.68 -6.07 19.55
CA LEU A 17 -7.10 -5.20 18.54
C LEU A 17 -7.09 -3.74 19.04
N ASP A 18 -5.96 -3.09 18.88
CA ASP A 18 -5.81 -1.64 19.03
C ASP A 18 -5.55 -1.06 17.64
N ALA A 19 -6.56 -0.40 17.08
CA ALA A 19 -6.49 0.17 15.74
C ALA A 19 -5.70 1.50 15.69
N LYS A 20 -5.39 2.11 16.85
CA LYS A 20 -4.69 3.41 16.90
C LYS A 20 -3.35 3.42 16.12
N PRO A 21 -2.48 2.41 16.23
CA PRO A 21 -1.23 2.39 15.47
C PRO A 21 -1.44 2.22 13.96
N LEU A 22 -2.54 1.61 13.51
CA LEU A 22 -2.86 1.52 12.07
C LEU A 22 -3.17 2.89 11.47
N LYS A 23 -3.81 3.79 12.24
CA LYS A 23 -4.08 5.15 11.77
C LYS A 23 -2.81 5.90 11.44
N GLN A 24 -1.77 5.73 12.25
CA GLN A 24 -0.47 6.39 12.04
C GLN A 24 0.25 5.84 10.81
N ALA A 25 0.21 4.51 10.60
CA ALA A 25 0.74 3.88 9.39
C ALA A 25 -0.02 4.34 8.13
N ALA A 26 -1.36 4.40 8.20
CA ALA A 26 -2.18 4.88 7.08
C ALA A 26 -1.86 6.34 6.74
N GLN A 27 -1.69 7.20 7.75
CA GLN A 27 -1.33 8.60 7.53
C GLN A 27 0.03 8.75 6.84
N TRP A 28 1.03 7.97 7.27
CA TRP A 28 2.33 7.93 6.60
C TRP A 28 2.18 7.47 5.14
N VAL A 29 1.41 6.41 4.86
CA VAL A 29 1.17 5.96 3.48
C VAL A 29 0.53 7.06 2.63
N GLU A 30 -0.45 7.78 3.16
CA GLU A 30 -1.12 8.88 2.46
C GLU A 30 -0.21 10.08 2.17
N GLU A 31 0.75 10.37 3.04
CA GLU A 31 1.77 11.38 2.78
C GLU A 31 2.62 11.00 1.56
N TYR A 32 3.04 9.74 1.45
CA TYR A 32 3.86 9.26 0.35
C TYR A 32 3.08 9.04 -0.96
N ARG A 33 1.80 8.67 -0.86
CA ARG A 33 0.88 8.53 -2.00
C ARG A 33 0.90 9.78 -2.89
N LYS A 34 0.84 10.97 -2.29
CA LYS A 34 0.87 12.26 -2.99
C LYS A 34 2.09 12.44 -3.90
N PHE A 35 3.22 11.84 -3.55
CA PHE A 35 4.46 11.96 -4.32
C PHE A 35 4.57 10.92 -5.43
N TRP A 36 3.96 9.74 -5.26
CA TRP A 36 4.14 8.62 -6.19
C TRP A 36 3.00 8.45 -7.19
N GLU A 37 1.78 8.90 -6.91
CA GLU A 37 0.62 8.73 -7.81
C GLU A 37 0.91 9.21 -9.23
N GLY A 38 1.27 10.48 -9.41
CA GLY A 38 1.55 11.01 -10.75
C GLY A 38 2.79 10.40 -11.43
N SER A 39 3.70 9.80 -10.67
CA SER A 39 4.85 9.08 -11.24
C SER A 39 4.45 7.68 -11.72
N LEU A 40 3.56 7.01 -10.99
CA LEU A 40 3.00 5.72 -11.36
C LEU A 40 2.06 5.84 -12.56
N ASP A 41 1.25 6.89 -12.65
CA ASP A 41 0.38 7.15 -13.81
C ASP A 41 1.21 7.37 -15.09
N ARG A 42 2.29 8.15 -14.99
CA ARG A 42 3.22 8.36 -16.11
C ARG A 42 3.91 7.07 -16.53
N LEU A 43 4.31 6.25 -15.56
CA LEU A 43 4.90 4.95 -15.83
C LEU A 43 3.92 4.04 -16.56
N ALA A 44 2.66 3.97 -16.11
CA ALA A 44 1.61 3.20 -16.76
C ALA A 44 1.41 3.66 -18.21
N ALA A 45 1.28 4.98 -18.43
CA ALA A 45 1.13 5.53 -19.78
C ALA A 45 2.34 5.24 -20.69
N TYR A 46 3.55 5.24 -20.14
CA TYR A 46 4.76 4.89 -20.88
C TYR A 46 4.79 3.40 -21.28
N LEU A 47 4.43 2.51 -20.36
CA LEU A 47 4.39 1.07 -20.62
C LEU A 47 3.32 0.73 -21.67
N GLU A 48 2.14 1.34 -21.61
CA GLU A 48 1.08 1.17 -22.62
C GLU A 48 1.57 1.59 -24.02
N LYS A 49 2.22 2.75 -24.13
CA LYS A 49 2.81 3.20 -25.40
C LYS A 49 3.88 2.24 -25.91
N THR A 50 4.74 1.76 -25.02
CA THR A 50 5.82 0.84 -25.37
C THR A 50 5.28 -0.51 -25.84
N ASN A 51 4.29 -1.08 -25.14
CA ASN A 51 3.63 -2.33 -25.52
C ASN A 51 2.90 -2.22 -26.86
N LYS A 52 2.21 -1.11 -27.11
CA LYS A 52 1.54 -0.87 -28.39
C LYS A 52 2.54 -0.77 -29.54
N ALA A 53 3.63 -0.04 -29.35
CA ALA A 53 4.69 0.08 -30.35
C ALA A 53 5.42 -1.25 -30.63
N ALA A 54 5.53 -2.14 -29.63
CA ALA A 54 6.08 -3.48 -29.81
C ALA A 54 5.12 -4.39 -30.61
N GLY A 55 3.81 -4.25 -30.43
CA GLY A 55 2.79 -4.99 -31.20
C GLY A 55 2.71 -4.57 -32.68
N GLU A 56 2.89 -3.27 -32.98
CA GLU A 56 2.85 -2.76 -34.35
C GLU A 56 4.09 -3.15 -35.18
N LYS A 57 5.25 -3.38 -34.53
CA LYS A 57 6.49 -3.80 -35.20
C LYS A 57 6.59 -5.28 -35.54
N GLY A 58 5.62 -6.10 -35.12
CA GLY A 58 5.55 -7.54 -35.42
C GLY A 58 4.61 -7.92 -36.57
N ASN A 59 3.92 -6.95 -37.19
CA ASN A 59 2.94 -7.17 -38.26
C ASN A 59 3.40 -6.65 -39.64
N THR A 60 4.70 -6.59 -39.89
CA THR A 60 5.32 -6.30 -41.19
C THR A 60 6.53 -7.20 -41.35
#